data_AF-A0A9P6X2E9-F1
#
_entry.id   AF-A0A9P6X2E9-F1
#
_cell.length_a   1.000
_cell.length_b   1.000
_cell.length_c   1.000
_cell.angle_alpha   90.00
_cell.angle_beta   90.00
_cell.angle_gamma   90.00
#
_symmetry.space_group_name_H-M   'P 1'
#
loop_
_entity.id
_entity.type
_entity.pdbx_description
1 polymer ?
#
loop_
_entity_poly.entity_id
_entity_poly.type
_entity_poly.pdbx_seq_one_letter_code
_entity_poly.pdbx_strand_id
1 'polypeptide(L)'
;MRLRQLLTTSLSVTTCAQLSNPLIFIDCIPHGQTINLGSTLTGFGLWRANPLLVKNKEYLSQLKQRLQHIAQHLPQSLSLQDQWDHLKLEIRKFTRSFAVDYSNWRSKSLRSLQRKRNAFLRSQPPLALRLQRLPVIDRQIESLQQELVDISALKPGIRWREHGEKSAEYLKRIHHIRTTEQTIVPLQEPVTGERVSSQAQLLEVSKTFYQDLYSVDPIHESDVDRYSSDIDSLPQQSLISPITIDDMLYQSKKVLAKQSSLGADGSGYAFIHLIY
;
A
#
# COMPACT_ATOMS: atom_id res chain seq x y z
N MET A 1 24.01 -57.35 0.69
CA MET A 1 25.14 -56.39 0.57
C MET A 1 24.65 -55.23 -0.30
N ARG A 2 24.44 -54.06 0.34
CA ARG A 2 24.08 -52.71 -0.17
C ARG A 2 23.30 -52.51 -1.48
N LEU A 3 22.03 -52.10 -1.27
CA LEU A 3 21.17 -51.32 -2.16
C LEU A 3 21.58 -49.83 -2.17
N ARG A 4 21.24 -49.14 -3.28
CA ARG A 4 21.17 -47.67 -3.53
C ARG A 4 22.46 -46.96 -3.99
N GLN A 5 22.58 -46.77 -5.31
CA GLN A 5 23.23 -45.60 -5.92
C GLN A 5 22.76 -45.45 -7.38
N LEU A 6 21.66 -44.70 -7.58
CA LEU A 6 21.31 -44.06 -8.85
C LEU A 6 20.77 -42.67 -8.50
N LEU A 7 21.70 -41.74 -8.26
CA LEU A 7 21.47 -40.31 -8.14
C LEU A 7 22.77 -39.64 -8.59
N THR A 8 22.82 -39.12 -9.81
CA THR A 8 23.62 -37.92 -10.17
C THR A 8 23.37 -37.58 -11.64
N THR A 9 22.29 -36.85 -11.90
CA THR A 9 22.18 -35.88 -13.00
C THR A 9 21.06 -34.91 -12.64
N SER A 10 21.38 -33.83 -11.92
CA SER A 10 20.48 -32.69 -11.75
C SER A 10 21.17 -31.42 -12.23
N LEU A 11 20.84 -31.05 -13.47
CA LEU A 11 20.57 -29.71 -13.98
C LEU A 11 21.08 -28.54 -13.10
N SER A 12 22.24 -28.00 -13.45
CA SER A 12 22.63 -26.64 -13.08
C SER A 12 21.90 -25.67 -14.01
N VAL A 13 20.72 -25.21 -13.60
CA VAL A 13 20.05 -24.07 -14.23
C VAL A 13 20.42 -22.83 -13.44
N THR A 14 21.47 -22.15 -13.90
CA THR A 14 21.77 -20.77 -13.54
C THR A 14 20.77 -19.89 -14.30
N THR A 15 19.74 -19.39 -13.61
CA THR A 15 18.90 -18.32 -14.15
C THR A 15 18.89 -17.17 -13.17
N CYS A 16 19.72 -16.16 -13.47
CA CYS A 16 19.57 -14.81 -12.95
C CYS A 16 18.20 -14.29 -13.39
N ALA A 17 17.27 -14.14 -12.44
CA ALA A 17 15.99 -13.48 -12.68
C ALA A 17 16.04 -12.06 -12.09
N GLN A 18 16.15 -11.09 -12.98
CA GLN A 18 15.99 -9.66 -12.72
C GLN A 18 14.57 -9.39 -12.17
N LEU A 19 14.50 -8.67 -11.05
CA LEU A 19 13.27 -8.32 -10.36
C LEU A 19 12.87 -6.89 -10.72
N SER A 20 11.72 -6.70 -11.36
CA SER A 20 11.18 -5.38 -11.71
C SER A 20 10.05 -5.01 -10.74
N ASN A 21 10.19 -3.87 -10.04
CA ASN A 21 9.24 -3.33 -9.05
C ASN A 21 7.99 -2.70 -9.72
N PRO A 22 6.82 -2.69 -9.03
CA PRO A 22 6.26 -1.40 -8.59
C PRO A 22 5.47 -1.47 -7.25
N LEU A 23 5.19 -0.28 -6.68
CA LEU A 23 4.45 0.04 -5.43
C LEU A 23 5.25 -0.07 -4.12
N ILE A 24 5.79 1.07 -3.65
CA ILE A 24 6.32 1.22 -2.29
C ILE A 24 5.16 1.22 -1.28
N PHE A 25 4.72 0.02 -0.93
CA PHE A 25 4.30 -0.28 0.44
C PHE A 25 5.58 -0.45 1.26
N ILE A 26 5.80 0.40 2.24
CA ILE A 26 6.92 0.22 3.19
C ILE A 26 6.53 -0.91 4.14
N ASP A 27 6.79 -2.13 3.68
CA ASP A 27 7.22 -3.23 4.53
C ASP A 27 8.66 -3.53 4.10
N CYS A 28 9.62 -2.83 4.71
CA CYS A 28 11.04 -3.08 4.47
C CYS A 28 11.37 -4.52 4.90
N ILE A 29 11.89 -5.31 3.95
CA ILE A 29 12.49 -6.63 4.18
C ILE A 29 13.88 -6.40 4.79
N PRO A 30 14.24 -6.98 5.95
CA PRO A 30 15.59 -6.80 6.50
C PRO A 30 16.57 -7.86 6.01
N HIS A 31 17.56 -7.36 5.26
CA HIS A 31 18.94 -7.82 5.03
C HIS A 31 19.19 -8.97 4.03
N GLY A 32 19.69 -8.57 2.86
CA GLY A 32 20.38 -9.40 1.88
C GLY A 32 20.37 -8.76 0.50
N GLN A 33 21.29 -7.83 0.26
CA GLN A 33 21.52 -7.05 -0.97
C GLN A 33 20.59 -5.84 -1.19
N THR A 34 21.19 -4.66 -1.12
CA THR A 34 20.74 -3.50 -1.89
C THR A 34 20.93 -3.87 -3.36
N ILE A 35 19.94 -4.51 -3.97
CA ILE A 35 19.95 -4.65 -5.42
C ILE A 35 19.58 -3.26 -5.96
N ASN A 36 20.57 -2.54 -6.48
CA ASN A 36 20.32 -1.48 -7.45
C ASN A 36 19.70 -2.17 -8.68
N LEU A 37 18.41 -2.49 -8.60
CA LEU A 37 17.63 -2.92 -9.74
C LEU A 37 17.38 -1.66 -10.54
N GLY A 38 17.90 -1.66 -11.77
CA GLY A 38 17.95 -0.51 -12.66
C GLY A 38 16.63 0.25 -12.74
N SER A 39 16.76 1.51 -13.15
CA SER A 39 15.67 2.43 -13.50
C SER A 39 14.53 1.70 -14.22
N THR A 40 13.53 1.24 -13.46
CA THR A 40 12.27 0.82 -14.05
C THR A 40 11.62 2.07 -14.63
N LEU A 41 10.97 1.91 -15.78
CA LEU A 41 10.26 2.96 -16.49
C LEU A 41 9.30 3.69 -15.53
N THR A 42 8.62 2.99 -14.62
CA THR A 42 7.94 3.57 -13.46
C THR A 42 8.93 3.92 -12.34
N GLY A 43 9.02 5.19 -11.96
CA GLY A 43 9.86 5.69 -10.85
C GLY A 43 9.50 5.10 -9.48
N PHE A 44 10.02 5.71 -8.40
CA PHE A 44 9.94 5.18 -7.03
C PHE A 44 8.52 4.87 -6.50
N GLY A 45 7.45 5.26 -7.20
CA GLY A 45 6.07 4.96 -6.81
C GLY A 45 5.60 5.77 -5.58
N LEU A 46 4.28 5.91 -5.46
CA LEU A 46 3.68 6.63 -4.35
C LEU A 46 3.71 5.77 -3.07
N TRP A 47 4.10 6.39 -1.96
CA TRP A 47 4.03 5.76 -0.64
C TRP A 47 2.58 5.49 -0.25
N ARG A 48 2.32 4.30 0.29
CA ARG A 48 1.01 3.86 0.77
C ARG A 48 1.13 3.28 2.18
N ALA A 49 0.33 3.79 3.11
CA ALA A 49 0.28 3.24 4.46
C ALA A 49 -0.34 1.84 4.45
N ASN A 50 0.23 0.90 5.21
CA ASN A 50 -0.37 -0.42 5.38
C ASN A 50 -1.64 -0.30 6.27
N PRO A 51 -2.85 -0.54 5.73
CA PRO A 51 -4.09 -0.42 6.49
C PRO A 51 -4.21 -1.41 7.65
N LEU A 52 -3.43 -2.50 7.66
CA LEU A 52 -3.43 -3.46 8.76
C LEU A 52 -2.81 -2.90 10.03
N LEU A 53 -1.97 -1.85 9.94
CA LEU A 53 -1.42 -1.15 11.12
C LEU A 53 -2.53 -0.56 11.99
N VAL A 54 -3.65 -0.16 11.40
CA VAL A 54 -4.82 0.36 12.15
C VAL A 54 -5.43 -0.70 13.07
N LYS A 55 -5.20 -1.99 12.83
CA LYS A 55 -5.65 -3.07 13.72
C LYS A 55 -4.69 -3.31 14.90
N ASN A 56 -3.47 -2.78 14.84
CA ASN A 56 -2.47 -2.95 15.89
C ASN A 56 -2.73 -1.95 17.04
N LYS A 57 -3.03 -2.49 18.23
CA LYS A 57 -3.35 -1.67 19.42
C LYS A 57 -2.19 -0.78 19.88
N GLU A 58 -0.96 -1.27 19.74
CA GLU A 58 0.25 -0.51 20.10
C GLU A 58 0.45 0.67 19.15
N TYR A 59 0.27 0.43 17.83
CA TYR A 59 0.29 1.50 16.83
C TYR A 59 -0.74 2.59 17.15
N LEU A 60 -1.98 2.20 17.45
CA LEU A 60 -3.05 3.14 17.79
C LEU A 60 -2.73 3.95 19.05
N SER A 61 -2.20 3.31 20.09
CA SER A 61 -1.83 3.98 21.34
C SER A 61 -0.72 5.01 21.11
N GLN A 62 0.34 4.62 20.41
CA GLN A 62 1.46 5.52 20.11
C GLN A 62 1.06 6.66 19.16
N LEU A 63 0.23 6.36 18.15
CA LEU A 63 -0.30 7.38 17.25
C LEU A 63 -1.11 8.42 18.02
N LYS A 64 -2.01 7.98 18.91
CA LYS A 64 -2.81 8.89 19.73
C LYS A 64 -1.95 9.81 20.60
N GLN A 65 -0.94 9.27 21.27
CA GLN A 65 0.00 10.06 22.06
C GLN A 65 0.77 11.07 21.19
N ARG A 66 1.21 10.66 20.00
CA ARG A 66 1.91 11.53 19.06
C ARG A 66 1.01 12.65 18.54
N LEU A 67 -0.26 12.35 18.23
CA LEU A 67 -1.23 13.35 17.81
C LEU A 67 -1.50 14.39 18.91
N GLN A 68 -1.65 13.95 20.17
CA GLN A 68 -1.81 14.85 21.31
C GLN A 68 -0.61 15.78 21.47
N HIS A 69 0.61 15.25 21.34
CA HIS A 69 1.83 16.05 21.38
C HIS A 69 1.90 17.05 20.20
N ILE A 70 1.58 16.62 18.98
CA ILE A 70 1.59 17.52 17.81
C ILE A 70 0.58 18.65 17.98
N ALA A 71 -0.63 18.35 18.48
CA ALA A 71 -1.66 19.35 18.72
C ALA A 71 -1.22 20.42 19.72
N GLN A 72 -0.43 20.06 20.74
CA GLN A 72 0.10 21.01 21.75
C GLN A 72 1.23 21.89 21.21
N HIS A 73 1.94 21.44 20.16
CA HIS A 73 3.10 22.13 19.60
C HIS A 73 2.86 22.67 18.18
N LEU A 74 1.60 22.75 17.76
CA LEU A 74 1.24 23.23 16.43
C LEU A 74 1.54 24.74 16.33
N PRO A 75 2.33 25.20 15.34
CA PRO A 75 2.63 26.61 15.19
C PRO A 75 1.38 27.39 14.83
N GLN A 76 0.93 28.28 15.72
CA GLN A 76 -0.25 29.13 15.48
C GLN A 76 -0.03 30.17 14.37
N SER A 77 1.23 30.42 13.98
CA SER A 77 1.60 31.33 12.91
C SER A 77 1.33 30.78 11.51
N LEU A 78 1.08 29.48 11.36
CA LEU A 78 0.83 28.83 10.08
C LEU A 78 -0.64 28.96 9.67
N SER A 79 -0.90 28.95 8.36
CA SER A 79 -2.27 28.82 7.86
C SER A 79 -2.87 27.48 8.29
N LEU A 80 -4.20 27.36 8.34
CA LEU A 80 -4.87 26.10 8.65
C LEU A 80 -4.46 24.96 7.70
N GLN A 81 -4.19 25.30 6.43
CA GLN A 81 -3.72 24.35 5.43
C GLN A 81 -2.31 23.86 5.75
N ASP A 82 -1.38 24.76 6.07
CA ASP A 82 -0.01 24.39 6.42
C ASP A 82 0.06 23.59 7.74
N GLN A 83 -0.79 23.93 8.71
CA GLN A 83 -0.95 23.17 9.95
C GLN A 83 -1.39 21.73 9.66
N TRP A 84 -2.34 21.55 8.75
CA TRP A 84 -2.82 20.24 8.32
C TRP A 84 -1.77 19.44 7.55
N ASP A 85 -1.05 20.08 6.64
CA ASP A 85 0.03 19.44 5.87
C ASP A 85 1.20 19.04 6.78
N HIS A 86 1.54 19.86 7.78
CA HIS A 86 2.51 19.51 8.82
C HIS A 86 2.06 18.28 9.63
N LEU A 87 0.79 18.24 10.03
CA LEU A 87 0.22 17.09 10.74
C LEU A 87 0.32 15.80 9.89
N LYS A 88 -0.10 15.86 8.62
CA LYS A 88 0.01 14.73 7.69
C LYS A 88 1.44 14.23 7.55
N LEU A 89 2.40 15.15 7.44
CA LEU A 89 3.81 14.82 7.31
C LEU A 89 4.33 14.07 8.54
N GLU A 90 3.99 14.54 9.75
CA GLU A 90 4.39 13.88 10.99
C GLU A 90 3.75 12.49 11.15
N ILE A 91 2.45 12.35 10.83
CA ILE A 91 1.78 11.04 10.81
C ILE A 91 2.48 10.08 9.84
N ARG A 92 2.83 10.57 8.65
CA ARG A 92 3.55 9.78 7.64
C ARG A 92 4.93 9.33 8.13
N LYS A 93 5.71 10.24 8.74
CA LYS A 93 7.03 9.90 9.32
C LYS A 93 6.91 8.84 10.41
N PHE A 94 5.99 9.05 11.36
CA PHE A 94 5.74 8.09 12.45
C PHE A 94 5.32 6.73 11.90
N THR A 95 4.31 6.70 11.01
CA THR A 95 3.79 5.45 10.44
C THR A 95 4.87 4.67 9.70
N ARG A 96 5.75 5.37 8.97
CA ARG A 96 6.90 4.76 8.30
C ARG A 96 7.88 4.14 9.30
N SER A 97 8.26 4.88 10.34
CA SER A 97 9.18 4.38 11.36
C SER A 97 8.61 3.14 12.05
N PHE A 98 7.37 3.23 12.52
CA PHE A 98 6.68 2.13 13.18
C PHE A 98 6.59 0.89 12.28
N ALA A 99 6.23 1.06 10.99
CA ALA A 99 6.13 -0.05 10.06
C ALA A 99 7.47 -0.78 9.87
N VAL A 100 8.58 -0.03 9.79
CA VAL A 100 9.93 -0.60 9.68
C VAL A 100 10.29 -1.38 10.95
N ASP A 101 10.08 -0.77 12.11
CA ASP A 101 10.40 -1.40 13.40
C ASP A 101 9.54 -2.66 13.63
N TYR A 102 8.26 -2.58 13.29
CA TYR A 102 7.33 -3.70 13.40
C TYR A 102 7.68 -4.84 12.44
N SER A 103 8.05 -4.53 11.19
CA SER A 103 8.55 -5.53 10.23
C SER A 103 9.80 -6.23 10.74
N ASN A 104 10.73 -5.47 11.32
CA ASN A 104 11.95 -5.99 11.92
C ASN A 104 11.65 -6.90 13.13
N TRP A 105 10.78 -6.43 14.04
CA TRP A 105 10.32 -7.20 15.19
C TRP A 105 9.69 -8.52 14.75
N ARG A 106 8.71 -8.47 13.83
CA ARG A 106 8.01 -9.65 13.31
C ARG A 106 8.97 -10.66 12.69
N SER A 107 9.92 -10.18 11.87
CA SER A 107 10.94 -11.04 11.26
C SER A 107 11.83 -11.72 12.31
N LYS A 108 12.25 -10.98 13.34
CA LYS A 108 13.05 -11.53 14.46
C LYS A 108 12.23 -12.52 15.29
N SER A 109 10.98 -12.18 15.61
CA SER A 109 10.03 -13.01 16.37
C SER A 109 9.74 -14.32 15.65
N LEU A 110 9.46 -14.28 14.35
CA LEU A 110 9.22 -15.48 13.55
C LEU A 110 10.45 -16.40 13.54
N ARG A 111 11.65 -15.84 13.29
CA ARG A 111 12.91 -16.62 13.36
C ARG A 111 13.15 -17.21 14.75
N SER A 112 12.89 -16.45 15.80
CA SER A 112 13.03 -16.91 17.19
C SER A 112 12.08 -18.06 17.51
N LEU A 113 10.80 -17.93 17.15
CA LEU A 113 9.79 -18.96 17.34
C LEU A 113 10.10 -20.23 16.55
N GLN A 114 10.54 -20.11 15.29
CA GLN A 114 10.97 -21.24 14.48
C GLN A 114 12.19 -21.95 15.07
N ARG A 115 13.18 -21.19 15.56
CA ARG A 115 14.33 -21.76 16.29
C ARG A 115 13.90 -22.48 17.55
N LYS A 116 13.02 -21.88 18.36
CA LYS A 116 12.46 -22.47 19.58
C LYS A 116 11.71 -23.76 19.28
N ARG A 117 10.87 -23.78 18.23
CA ARG A 117 10.17 -24.96 17.74
C ARG A 117 11.14 -26.07 17.35
N ASN A 118 12.14 -25.75 16.54
CA ASN A 118 13.12 -26.72 16.05
C ASN A 118 13.99 -27.28 17.19
N ALA A 119 14.41 -26.43 18.13
CA ALA A 119 15.14 -26.85 19.32
C ALA A 119 14.29 -27.79 20.19
N PHE A 120 13.02 -27.44 20.42
CA PHE A 120 12.08 -28.27 21.17
C PHE A 120 11.83 -29.62 20.49
N LEU A 121 11.74 -29.68 19.16
CA LEU A 121 11.59 -30.96 18.46
C LEU A 121 12.88 -31.80 18.49
N ARG A 122 14.05 -31.15 18.41
CA ARG A 122 15.35 -31.83 18.49
C ARG A 122 15.63 -32.43 19.87
N SER A 123 15.09 -31.86 20.94
CA SER A 123 15.23 -32.42 22.29
C SER A 123 14.40 -33.68 22.53
N GLN A 124 13.67 -34.18 21.52
CA GLN A 124 12.84 -35.39 21.57
C GLN A 124 11.95 -35.47 22.83
N PRO A 125 11.08 -34.46 23.06
CA PRO A 125 10.29 -34.38 24.26
C PRO A 125 9.23 -35.49 24.31
N PRO A 126 8.86 -35.96 25.51
CA PRO A 126 7.73 -36.87 25.68
C PRO A 126 6.46 -36.37 24.99
N LEU A 127 5.62 -37.31 24.53
CA LEU A 127 4.39 -37.02 23.79
C LEU A 127 3.50 -35.99 24.50
N ALA A 128 3.32 -36.13 25.82
CA ALA A 128 2.50 -35.22 26.62
C ALA A 128 2.99 -33.75 26.52
N LEU A 129 4.30 -33.52 26.65
CA LEU A 129 4.87 -32.18 26.53
C LEU A 129 4.76 -31.63 25.11
N ARG A 130 4.87 -32.50 24.10
CA ARG A 130 4.70 -32.11 22.70
C ARG A 130 3.28 -31.63 22.41
N LEU A 131 2.27 -32.38 22.86
CA LEU A 131 0.86 -32.01 22.69
C LEU A 131 0.50 -30.71 23.42
N GLN A 132 1.14 -30.42 24.55
CA GLN A 132 0.89 -29.19 25.30
C GLN A 132 1.59 -27.96 24.68
N ARG A 133 2.88 -28.07 24.34
CA ARG A 133 3.71 -26.90 24.00
C ARG A 133 3.77 -26.58 22.51
N LEU A 134 3.74 -27.60 21.65
CA LEU A 134 3.89 -27.40 20.21
C LEU A 134 2.74 -26.58 19.60
N PRO A 135 1.45 -26.81 19.94
CA PRO A 135 0.36 -26.02 19.39
C PRO A 135 0.44 -24.53 19.75
N VAL A 136 0.98 -24.19 20.93
CA VAL A 136 1.16 -22.79 21.34
C VAL A 136 2.18 -22.09 20.45
N ILE A 137 3.32 -22.72 20.20
CA ILE A 137 4.37 -22.17 19.32
C ILE A 137 3.87 -22.11 17.87
N ASP A 138 3.17 -23.14 17.41
CA ASP A 138 2.64 -23.21 16.04
C ASP A 138 1.58 -22.13 15.79
N ARG A 139 0.67 -21.89 16.75
CA ARG A 139 -0.30 -20.76 16.66
C ARG A 139 0.38 -19.40 16.60
N GLN A 140 1.46 -19.20 17.37
CA GLN A 140 2.21 -17.93 17.32
C GLN A 140 2.90 -17.73 15.97
N ILE A 141 3.49 -18.78 15.42
CA ILE A 141 4.09 -18.76 14.08
C ILE A 141 3.01 -18.49 13.03
N GLU A 142 1.90 -19.20 13.08
CA GLU A 142 0.78 -19.05 12.15
C GLU A 142 0.23 -17.63 12.18
N SER A 143 0.05 -17.03 13.35
CA SER A 143 -0.43 -15.64 13.47
C SER A 143 0.48 -14.65 12.74
N LEU A 144 1.81 -14.76 12.89
CA LEU A 144 2.76 -13.86 12.23
C LEU A 144 2.87 -14.13 10.72
N GLN A 145 2.73 -15.39 10.30
CA GLN A 145 2.73 -15.77 8.89
C GLN A 145 1.44 -15.34 8.18
N GLN A 146 0.30 -15.43 8.86
CA GLN A 146 -0.98 -14.97 8.34
C GLN A 146 -0.94 -13.46 8.04
N GLU A 147 -0.33 -12.67 8.93
CA GLU A 147 -0.16 -11.25 8.71
C GLU A 147 0.70 -10.93 7.47
N LEU A 148 1.77 -11.70 7.21
CA LEU A 148 2.59 -11.57 5.99
C LEU A 148 1.76 -11.88 4.73
N VAL A 149 0.92 -12.90 4.82
CA VAL A 149 0.02 -13.30 3.74
C VAL A 149 -1.01 -12.19 3.47
N ASP A 150 -1.59 -11.61 4.52
CA ASP A 150 -2.57 -10.52 4.41
C ASP A 150 -1.94 -9.27 3.79
N ILE A 151 -0.73 -8.91 4.21
CA ILE A 151 0.04 -7.81 3.61
C ILE A 151 0.35 -8.07 2.13
N SER A 152 0.76 -9.29 1.80
CA SER A 152 1.08 -9.66 0.42
C SER A 152 -0.16 -9.62 -0.47
N ALA A 153 -1.33 -9.95 0.08
CA ALA A 153 -2.62 -9.88 -0.62
C ALA A 153 -3.09 -8.44 -0.89
N LEU A 154 -2.61 -7.44 -0.15
CA LEU A 154 -2.89 -6.02 -0.43
C LEU A 154 -2.32 -5.57 -1.78
N LYS A 155 -1.18 -6.13 -2.20
CA LYS A 155 -0.47 -5.75 -3.44
C LYS A 155 -1.25 -6.02 -4.73
N PRO A 156 -1.84 -7.21 -4.93
CA PRO A 156 -2.70 -7.46 -6.08
C PRO A 156 -4.09 -6.84 -5.94
N GLY A 157 -4.45 -6.26 -4.78
CA GLY A 157 -5.76 -5.66 -4.52
C GLY A 157 -6.92 -6.64 -4.62
N ILE A 158 -6.68 -7.92 -4.30
CA ILE A 158 -7.69 -8.99 -4.36
C ILE A 158 -8.64 -8.81 -3.18
N ARG A 159 -9.92 -8.56 -3.48
CA ARG A 159 -10.98 -8.27 -2.50
C ARG A 159 -11.64 -9.53 -1.94
N TRP A 160 -11.64 -10.63 -2.69
CA TRP A 160 -12.36 -11.85 -2.37
C TRP A 160 -11.38 -12.99 -2.08
N ARG A 161 -11.36 -13.46 -0.83
CA ARG A 161 -10.77 -14.74 -0.47
C ARG A 161 -11.84 -15.58 0.21
N GLU A 162 -12.04 -16.79 -0.28
CA GLU A 162 -12.33 -17.89 0.63
C GLU A 162 -11.04 -18.09 1.45
N HIS A 163 -11.11 -18.13 2.77
CA HIS A 163 -9.98 -17.99 3.70
C HIS A 163 -8.86 -19.07 3.61
N GLY A 164 -8.81 -19.87 2.54
CA GLY A 164 -7.82 -20.92 2.30
C GLY A 164 -6.59 -20.54 1.44
N GLU A 165 -6.67 -19.50 0.61
CA GLU A 165 -5.56 -19.18 -0.33
C GLU A 165 -4.42 -18.42 0.35
N LYS A 166 -3.38 -19.15 0.78
CA LYS A 166 -2.15 -18.60 1.39
C LYS A 166 -0.89 -18.80 0.53
N SER A 167 -1.02 -19.30 -0.71
CA SER A 167 0.13 -19.62 -1.56
C SER A 167 0.86 -18.35 -2.01
N ALA A 168 2.14 -18.24 -1.65
CA ALA A 168 3.00 -17.13 -2.05
C ALA A 168 3.18 -17.05 -3.58
N GLU A 169 3.24 -18.19 -4.26
CA GLU A 169 3.35 -18.26 -5.72
C GLU A 169 2.11 -17.72 -6.42
N TYR A 170 0.93 -18.05 -5.90
CA TYR A 170 -0.34 -17.55 -6.40
C TYR A 170 -0.42 -16.03 -6.25
N LEU A 171 -0.17 -15.50 -5.04
CA LEU A 171 -0.19 -14.06 -4.79
C LEU A 171 0.82 -13.31 -5.68
N LYS A 172 2.00 -13.90 -5.90
CA LYS A 172 3.00 -13.38 -6.84
C LYS A 172 2.47 -13.36 -8.28
N ARG A 173 1.83 -14.45 -8.73
CA ARG A 173 1.25 -14.56 -10.07
C ARG A 173 0.17 -13.51 -10.31
N ILE A 174 -0.79 -13.36 -9.41
CA ILE A 174 -1.87 -12.38 -9.57
C ILE A 174 -1.31 -10.96 -9.56
N HIS A 175 -0.35 -10.66 -8.69
CA HIS A 175 0.31 -9.35 -8.72
C HIS A 175 1.01 -9.09 -10.05
N HIS A 176 1.71 -10.08 -10.59
CA HIS A 176 2.36 -9.98 -11.89
C HIS A 176 1.36 -9.72 -13.02
N ILE A 177 0.27 -10.49 -13.08
CA ILE A 177 -0.82 -10.31 -14.06
C ILE A 177 -1.32 -8.86 -14.02
N ARG A 178 -1.67 -8.37 -12.82
CA ARG A 178 -2.15 -7.00 -12.64
C ARG A 178 -1.12 -5.96 -13.08
N THR A 179 0.16 -6.15 -12.76
CA THR A 179 1.22 -5.23 -13.19
C THR A 179 1.32 -5.18 -14.71
N THR A 180 1.27 -6.34 -15.37
CA THR A 180 1.29 -6.42 -16.83
C THR A 180 0.08 -5.74 -17.45
N GLU A 181 -1.14 -5.96 -16.92
CA GLU A 181 -2.37 -5.32 -17.38
C GLU A 181 -2.38 -3.80 -17.19
N GLN A 182 -1.74 -3.30 -16.12
CA GLN A 182 -1.69 -1.87 -15.80
C GLN A 182 -0.54 -1.13 -16.48
N THR A 183 0.40 -1.85 -17.10
CA THR A 183 1.55 -1.25 -17.77
C THR A 183 1.18 -0.93 -19.22
N ILE A 184 1.29 0.35 -19.57
CA ILE A 184 1.17 0.80 -20.96
C ILE A 184 2.51 0.48 -21.64
N VAL A 185 2.50 -0.42 -22.63
CA VAL A 185 3.73 -0.97 -23.23
C VAL A 185 4.20 -0.16 -24.44
N PRO A 186 3.35 0.11 -25.45
CA PRO A 186 3.61 1.21 -26.36
C PRO A 186 2.45 2.21 -26.45
N LEU A 187 2.78 3.47 -26.67
CA LEU A 187 1.85 4.48 -27.17
C LEU A 187 2.18 4.79 -28.63
N GLN A 188 1.18 5.26 -29.36
CA GLN A 188 1.38 5.78 -30.70
C GLN A 188 1.40 7.31 -30.62
N GLU A 189 2.44 7.92 -31.18
CA GLU A 189 2.52 9.38 -31.26
C GLU A 189 1.48 9.90 -32.27
N PRO A 190 0.62 10.87 -31.90
CA PRO A 190 -0.50 11.30 -32.75
C PRO A 190 -0.08 11.92 -34.09
N VAL A 191 1.08 12.60 -34.10
CA VAL A 191 1.54 13.40 -35.26
C VAL A 191 2.34 12.56 -36.24
N THR A 192 3.28 11.74 -35.75
CA THR A 192 4.19 10.93 -36.59
C THR A 192 3.64 9.53 -36.85
N GLY A 193 2.72 9.05 -36.01
CA GLY A 193 2.22 7.67 -36.04
C GLY A 193 3.22 6.64 -35.53
N GLU A 194 4.39 7.04 -35.02
CA GLU A 194 5.42 6.13 -34.52
C GLU A 194 5.03 5.50 -33.17
N ARG A 195 5.48 4.25 -32.95
CA ARG A 195 5.27 3.56 -31.67
C ARG A 195 6.42 3.87 -30.73
N VAL A 196 6.09 4.51 -29.61
CA VAL A 196 7.04 4.81 -28.54
C VAL A 196 6.88 3.83 -27.38
N SER A 197 7.99 3.39 -26.81
CA SER A 197 8.01 2.44 -25.68
C SER A 197 8.96 2.83 -24.55
N SER A 198 9.77 3.88 -24.72
CA SER A 198 10.60 4.39 -23.63
C SER A 198 9.79 5.29 -22.69
N GLN A 199 10.11 5.32 -21.40
CA GLN A 199 9.32 6.05 -20.40
C GLN A 199 9.27 7.54 -20.70
N ALA A 200 10.43 8.12 -21.04
CA ALA A 200 10.52 9.54 -21.32
C ALA A 200 9.61 9.91 -22.50
N GLN A 201 9.59 9.09 -23.56
CA GLN A 201 8.71 9.28 -24.70
C GLN A 201 7.24 9.02 -24.36
N LEU A 202 6.94 7.96 -23.60
CA LEU A 202 5.57 7.67 -23.15
C LEU A 202 4.99 8.83 -22.33
N LEU A 203 5.79 9.42 -21.43
CA LEU A 203 5.40 10.58 -20.62
C LEU A 203 5.20 11.83 -21.46
N GLU A 204 6.11 12.12 -22.39
CA GLU A 204 6.00 13.30 -23.25
C GLU A 204 4.78 13.20 -24.17
N VAL A 205 4.60 12.07 -24.87
CA VAL A 205 3.42 11.85 -25.73
C VAL A 205 2.13 11.93 -24.93
N SER A 206 2.08 11.33 -23.73
CA SER A 206 0.90 11.43 -22.86
C SER A 206 0.62 12.87 -22.44
N LYS A 207 1.68 13.61 -22.05
CA LYS A 207 1.57 15.00 -21.62
C LYS A 207 1.04 15.88 -22.76
N THR A 208 1.64 15.81 -23.95
CA THR A 208 1.18 16.56 -25.12
C THR A 208 -0.27 16.24 -25.45
N PHE A 209 -0.62 14.94 -25.52
CA PHE A 209 -1.99 14.51 -25.79
C PHE A 209 -3.01 15.10 -24.79
N TYR A 210 -2.74 15.01 -23.48
CA TYR A 210 -3.66 15.56 -22.49
C TYR A 210 -3.64 17.10 -22.43
N GLN A 211 -2.52 17.74 -22.75
CA GLN A 211 -2.47 19.19 -22.89
C GLN A 211 -3.35 19.68 -24.04
N ASP A 212 -3.35 18.96 -25.16
CA ASP A 212 -4.21 19.26 -26.30
C ASP A 212 -5.68 18.94 -25.99
N LEU A 213 -5.96 17.78 -25.37
CA LEU A 213 -7.32 17.37 -25.01
C LEU A 213 -8.00 18.32 -24.01
N TYR A 214 -7.22 18.87 -23.07
CA TYR A 214 -7.70 19.85 -22.09
C TYR A 214 -7.35 21.29 -22.49
N SER A 215 -6.97 21.52 -23.74
CA SER A 215 -6.84 22.87 -24.26
C SER A 215 -8.23 23.53 -24.27
N VAL A 216 -8.25 24.86 -24.13
CA VAL A 216 -9.51 25.59 -24.05
C VAL A 216 -10.16 25.57 -25.43
N ASP A 217 -11.21 24.77 -25.58
CA ASP A 217 -12.10 24.90 -26.72
C ASP A 217 -12.78 26.28 -26.67
N PRO A 218 -12.88 27.00 -27.79
CA PRO A 218 -13.59 28.28 -27.82
C PRO A 218 -15.06 28.05 -27.50
N ILE A 219 -15.49 28.52 -26.33
CA ILE A 219 -16.89 28.46 -25.89
C ILE A 219 -17.59 29.71 -26.42
N HIS A 220 -18.75 29.54 -27.06
CA HIS A 220 -19.60 30.67 -27.42
C HIS A 220 -20.30 31.22 -26.18
N GLU A 221 -20.23 32.54 -25.99
CA GLU A 221 -20.81 33.24 -24.83
C GLU A 221 -22.31 32.96 -24.66
N SER A 222 -23.02 32.75 -25.78
CA SER A 222 -24.44 32.34 -25.81
C SER A 222 -24.72 30.99 -25.14
N ASP A 223 -23.77 30.05 -25.17
CA ASP A 223 -23.93 28.74 -24.52
C ASP A 223 -23.71 28.85 -23.01
N VAL A 224 -22.83 29.75 -22.58
CA VAL A 224 -22.60 30.07 -21.15
C VAL A 224 -23.84 30.71 -20.55
N ASP A 225 -24.44 31.68 -21.25
CA ASP A 225 -25.67 32.35 -20.81
C ASP A 225 -26.83 31.36 -20.68
N ARG A 226 -26.97 30.47 -21.67
CA ARG A 226 -28.00 29.42 -21.67
C ARG A 226 -27.80 28.40 -20.54
N TYR A 227 -26.57 28.03 -20.22
CA TYR A 227 -26.30 27.11 -19.11
C TYR A 227 -26.52 27.78 -17.75
N SER A 228 -26.23 29.08 -17.67
CA SER A 228 -26.37 29.87 -16.43
C SER A 228 -27.82 30.18 -16.10
N SER A 229 -28.70 30.36 -17.10
CA SER A 229 -30.12 30.62 -16.87
C SER A 229 -30.86 29.51 -16.12
N ASP A 230 -30.37 28.26 -16.21
CA ASP A 230 -30.96 27.13 -15.48
C ASP A 230 -30.53 27.10 -14.00
N ILE A 231 -29.42 27.75 -13.65
CA ILE A 231 -28.78 27.74 -12.31
C ILE A 231 -29.41 28.78 -11.37
N ASP A 232 -30.02 29.84 -11.90
CA ASP A 232 -30.66 30.91 -11.12
C ASP A 232 -31.80 30.42 -10.21
N SER A 233 -32.32 29.22 -10.47
CA SER A 233 -33.36 28.57 -9.67
C SER A 233 -32.86 27.88 -8.39
N LEU A 234 -31.53 27.76 -8.19
CA LEU A 234 -30.97 27.03 -7.05
C LEU A 234 -30.94 27.90 -5.77
N PRO A 235 -31.23 27.32 -4.59
CA PRO A 235 -31.20 28.04 -3.33
C PRO A 235 -29.77 28.44 -2.93
N GLN A 236 -29.34 29.65 -3.31
CA GLN A 236 -28.00 30.18 -3.05
C GLN A 236 -27.64 30.23 -1.55
N GLN A 237 -28.60 30.51 -0.68
CA GLN A 237 -28.35 30.74 0.75
C GLN A 237 -27.82 29.50 1.49
N SER A 238 -28.19 28.29 1.04
CA SER A 238 -27.72 27.03 1.64
C SER A 238 -26.30 26.64 1.21
N LEU A 239 -25.81 27.16 0.08
CA LEU A 239 -24.50 26.79 -0.47
C LEU A 239 -23.36 27.65 0.09
N ILE A 240 -23.69 28.79 0.68
CA ILE A 240 -22.73 29.78 1.22
C ILE A 240 -22.57 29.61 2.74
N SER A 241 -23.40 28.79 3.39
CA SER A 241 -23.26 28.53 4.83
C SER A 241 -21.91 27.87 5.12
N PRO A 242 -21.18 28.32 6.15
CA PRO A 242 -19.90 27.72 6.52
C PRO A 242 -20.09 26.24 6.88
N ILE A 243 -19.20 25.39 6.34
CA ILE A 243 -19.21 23.95 6.61
C ILE A 243 -18.91 23.72 8.10
N THR A 244 -19.83 23.04 8.79
CA THR A 244 -19.68 22.73 10.22
C THR A 244 -18.96 21.41 10.44
N ILE A 245 -18.48 21.20 11.67
CA ILE A 245 -17.88 19.92 12.07
C ILE A 245 -18.92 18.78 11.99
N ASP A 246 -20.18 19.08 12.33
CA ASP A 246 -21.27 18.10 12.25
C ASP A 246 -21.54 17.66 10.81
N ASP A 247 -21.41 18.57 9.83
CA ASP A 247 -21.46 18.23 8.41
C ASP A 247 -20.34 17.26 8.04
N MET A 248 -19.09 17.52 8.48
CA MET A 248 -17.96 16.63 8.24
C MET A 248 -18.14 15.25 8.89
N LEU A 249 -18.64 15.21 10.13
CA LEU A 249 -18.94 13.96 10.84
C LEU A 249 -20.09 13.20 10.17
N TYR A 250 -21.12 13.89 9.69
CA TYR A 250 -22.23 13.29 8.97
C TYR A 250 -21.77 12.69 7.63
N GLN A 251 -20.95 13.41 6.86
CA GLN A 251 -20.44 12.90 5.58
C GLN A 251 -19.42 11.77 5.77
N SER A 252 -18.56 11.84 6.78
CA SER A 252 -17.62 10.75 7.09
C SER A 252 -18.34 9.45 7.47
N LYS A 253 -19.49 9.52 8.16
CA LYS A 253 -20.33 8.35 8.48
C LYS A 253 -20.95 7.69 7.24
N LYS A 254 -21.17 8.44 6.16
CA LYS A 254 -21.69 7.88 4.89
C LYS A 254 -20.67 7.00 4.16
N VAL A 255 -19.38 7.12 4.50
CA VAL A 255 -18.33 6.26 3.94
C VAL A 255 -18.40 4.88 4.60
N LEU A 256 -19.27 4.02 4.07
CA LEU A 256 -19.47 2.64 4.56
C LEU A 256 -18.24 1.74 4.34
N ALA A 257 -17.51 1.96 3.25
CA ALA A 257 -16.32 1.19 2.90
C ALA A 257 -15.04 1.94 3.31
N LYS A 258 -14.40 1.51 4.41
CA LYS A 258 -13.13 2.07 4.92
C LYS A 258 -11.89 1.76 4.05
N GLN A 259 -12.11 1.28 2.83
CA GLN A 259 -11.07 0.79 1.91
C GLN A 259 -11.30 1.44 0.54
N SER A 260 -10.71 2.62 0.34
CA SER A 260 -10.68 3.32 -0.95
C SER A 260 -9.28 3.34 -1.53
N SER A 261 -9.18 3.75 -2.79
CA SER A 261 -7.94 4.27 -3.36
C SER A 261 -7.37 5.37 -2.46
N LEU A 262 -6.06 5.32 -2.23
CA LEU A 262 -5.34 6.26 -1.37
C LEU A 262 -5.14 7.58 -2.11
N GLY A 263 -5.26 8.70 -1.38
CA GLY A 263 -4.93 10.02 -1.90
C GLY A 263 -3.43 10.18 -2.16
N ALA A 264 -3.02 11.31 -2.73
CA ALA A 264 -1.61 11.64 -2.97
C ALA A 264 -0.77 11.65 -1.67
N ASP A 265 -1.40 11.90 -0.53
CA ASP A 265 -0.79 11.84 0.80
C ASP A 265 -0.51 10.40 1.28
N GLY A 266 -1.03 9.38 0.59
CA GLY A 266 -0.84 7.97 0.91
C GLY A 266 -1.69 7.48 2.09
N SER A 267 -2.63 8.31 2.55
CA SER A 267 -3.58 7.97 3.60
C SER A 267 -4.92 7.53 3.00
N GLY A 268 -5.58 6.58 3.66
CA GLY A 268 -6.90 6.08 3.27
C GLY A 268 -7.94 6.42 4.32
N TYR A 269 -9.22 6.19 4.03
CA TYR A 269 -10.31 6.45 4.98
C TYR A 269 -10.11 5.78 6.35
N ALA A 270 -9.42 4.63 6.41
CA ALA A 270 -9.06 3.98 7.67
C ALA A 270 -8.22 4.87 8.61
N PHE A 271 -7.37 5.74 8.07
CA PHE A 271 -6.55 6.68 8.84
C PHE A 271 -7.30 7.99 9.13
N ILE A 272 -8.14 8.45 8.21
CA ILE A 272 -8.96 9.65 8.39
C ILE A 272 -9.91 9.48 9.59
N HIS A 273 -10.53 8.31 9.75
CA HIS A 273 -11.37 7.97 10.90
C HIS A 273 -10.63 7.85 12.24
N LEU A 274 -9.29 7.87 12.25
CA LEU A 274 -8.54 7.90 13.52
C LEU A 274 -8.28 9.34 14.01
N ILE A 275 -8.43 10.32 13.11
CA ILE A 275 -8.16 11.73 13.38
C ILE A 275 -9.42 12.43 13.92
N TYR A 276 -10.61 11.98 13.49
CA TYR A 276 -11.93 12.41 13.99
C TYR A 276 -12.49 11.41 15.01
#